data_AF-A0A950KQD0-F1
#
_entry.id   AF-A0A950KQD0-F1
#
_cell.length_a   1.000
_cell.length_b   1.000
_cell.length_c   1.000
_cell.angle_alpha   90.00
_cell.angle_beta   90.00
_cell.angle_gamma   90.00
#
_symmetry.space_group_name_H-M   'P 1'
#
loop_
_entity.id
_entity.type
_entity.pdbx_description
1 polymer ?
#
loop_
_entity_poly.entity_id
_entity_poly.type
_entity_poly.pdbx_seq_one_letter_code
_entity_poly.pdbx_strand_id
1 'polypeptide(L)'
;MLLAAAAFAAAIMVSAIAASSASAILQRLPDGQIVSYQPLRGKAPAVRFDTMFNNMDYNGGPIMPSNTVHLVFWSPKGYGAYPGAGSPPQYVRGIEQYFKDLQRDSGGDRNVNSVDPQYNDLTGAFARYSIRLGGVILDRNPYPASQCPVHAPVTNCLTDAQFQAEVEHVAAVHHLKNGLSTEMFVLTPPHVESCFSTQASLHFGGCSVGIIPSKLAAYCAYHQETLASPMWFYANDPFETGVKINGKLACEDGHHPNGVSDGAIQGGLSHELNESVTDPIPNDAWTNGVGVNHGSEIGDQCNSRMGAPIGTHNGQPYNQVINGHFYWYQEEWSNNTNQCVQRITLPATLPTATFTVRAGGGLGMSFNATGSTAPGGVAAYSWQWNAVTNAPTVETAKPTISNKFPAAGLYSIGLAVFGPNGQSIGTGGIIRIGHNGFAPGFRFSPSRPTAGQLVKFDGRTTVSRHPVTNYLWEFGDGTTGSGESPTHRYARPGTYKVKVVQFSGVGSAFPGSGAAPISVETVTVK
;
A
#
# COMPACT_ATOMS: atom_id res chain seq x y z
N MET A 1 -50.75 -17.34 39.18
CA MET A 1 -49.47 -17.53 39.91
C MET A 1 -48.44 -16.70 39.17
N LEU A 2 -47.69 -15.77 39.77
CA LEU A 2 -46.67 -15.94 40.83
C LEU A 2 -45.49 -16.81 40.34
N LEU A 3 -44.21 -16.41 40.41
CA LEU A 3 -43.63 -15.11 40.82
C LEU A 3 -42.18 -14.92 40.24
N ALA A 4 -41.67 -13.70 40.39
CA ALA A 4 -40.29 -13.17 40.26
C ALA A 4 -39.17 -13.97 41.00
N ALA A 5 -37.84 -13.75 40.85
CA ALA A 5 -36.98 -13.04 39.87
C ALA A 5 -35.46 -13.21 40.22
N ALA A 6 -34.56 -12.66 39.36
CA ALA A 6 -33.12 -12.35 39.60
C ALA A 6 -32.16 -13.57 39.75
N ALA A 7 -30.84 -13.55 39.49
CA ALA A 7 -29.85 -12.55 39.01
C ALA A 7 -28.60 -13.32 38.44
N PHE A 8 -27.56 -12.77 37.79
CA PHE A 8 -27.23 -11.42 37.29
C PHE A 8 -26.29 -11.44 36.05
N ALA A 9 -25.22 -10.62 36.00
CA ALA A 9 -24.41 -10.25 34.83
C ALA A 9 -23.06 -10.98 34.61
N ALA A 10 -22.66 -11.11 33.33
CA ALA A 10 -21.33 -10.78 32.79
C ALA A 10 -21.46 -10.49 31.27
N ALA A 11 -20.51 -9.81 30.64
CA ALA A 11 -20.65 -9.34 29.24
C ALA A 11 -19.32 -9.29 28.46
N ILE A 12 -19.41 -9.32 27.13
CA ILE A 12 -18.59 -8.53 26.16
C ILE A 12 -19.25 -8.62 24.76
N MET A 13 -18.89 -7.70 23.85
CA MET A 13 -19.60 -7.40 22.59
C MET A 13 -18.65 -7.36 21.39
N VAL A 14 -19.19 -7.66 20.19
CA VAL A 14 -18.79 -7.09 18.88
C VAL A 14 -17.37 -7.55 18.41
N SER A 15 -17.01 -7.62 17.11
CA SER A 15 -17.58 -7.07 15.88
C SER A 15 -17.52 -8.04 14.69
N ALA A 16 -18.49 -7.90 13.78
CA ALA A 16 -18.27 -8.20 12.36
C ALA A 16 -18.08 -6.87 11.61
N ILE A 17 -17.04 -6.76 10.78
CA ILE A 17 -16.82 -5.62 9.88
C ILE A 17 -16.61 -6.19 8.49
N ALA A 18 -17.43 -5.74 7.54
CA ALA A 18 -17.19 -5.92 6.11
C ALA A 18 -16.52 -4.65 5.58
N ALA A 19 -15.37 -4.79 4.92
CA ALA A 19 -14.73 -3.74 4.14
C ALA A 19 -15.04 -3.96 2.65
N SER A 20 -15.22 -2.88 1.90
CA SER A 20 -15.57 -2.91 0.48
C SER A 20 -14.39 -2.53 -0.41
N SER A 21 -14.22 -3.23 -1.52
CA SER A 21 -13.24 -2.95 -2.58
C SER A 21 -13.45 -1.59 -3.26
N ALA A 22 -12.39 -1.06 -3.85
CA ALA A 22 -12.40 0.16 -4.67
C ALA A 22 -11.87 -0.14 -6.08
N SER A 23 -12.67 0.15 -7.11
CA SER A 23 -12.33 -0.06 -8.53
C SER A 23 -12.34 1.26 -9.29
N ALA A 24 -11.64 1.32 -10.44
CA ALA A 24 -11.71 2.46 -11.34
C ALA A 24 -13.17 2.75 -11.76
N ILE A 25 -13.64 3.97 -11.55
CA ILE A 25 -15.06 4.32 -11.75
C ILE A 25 -15.32 4.66 -13.23
N LEU A 26 -15.87 3.68 -13.96
CA LEU A 26 -16.48 3.90 -15.28
C LEU A 26 -17.88 4.49 -15.10
N GLN A 27 -18.01 5.82 -15.09
CA GLN A 27 -19.33 6.45 -14.94
C GLN A 27 -19.96 6.78 -16.30
N ARG A 28 -21.10 6.14 -16.59
CA ARG A 28 -22.00 6.58 -17.67
C ARG A 28 -22.87 7.72 -17.18
N LEU A 29 -22.81 8.87 -17.87
CA LEU A 29 -23.57 10.08 -17.57
C LEU A 29 -25.02 10.00 -18.08
N PRO A 30 -25.94 10.85 -17.56
CA PRO A 30 -27.34 10.86 -17.99
C PRO A 30 -27.60 11.22 -19.45
N ASP A 31 -26.61 11.81 -20.15
CA ASP A 31 -26.64 12.10 -21.59
C ASP A 31 -26.14 10.92 -22.46
N GLY A 32 -25.73 9.82 -21.82
CA GLY A 32 -25.23 8.61 -22.46
C GLY A 32 -23.71 8.55 -22.65
N GLN A 33 -22.97 9.65 -22.41
CA GLN A 33 -21.50 9.63 -22.47
C GLN A 33 -20.93 8.67 -21.40
N ILE A 34 -19.82 8.00 -21.73
CA ILE A 34 -19.04 7.22 -20.75
C ILE A 34 -17.80 8.04 -20.43
N VAL A 35 -17.59 8.32 -19.14
CA VAL A 35 -16.37 8.98 -18.67
C VAL A 35 -15.49 7.95 -17.98
N SER A 36 -14.35 7.66 -18.60
CA SER A 36 -13.16 7.03 -18.01
C SER A 36 -12.08 8.10 -17.89
N TYR A 37 -11.39 8.22 -16.76
CA TYR A 37 -10.45 9.32 -16.53
C TYR A 37 -8.97 8.92 -16.62
N GLN A 38 -8.37 9.16 -17.79
CA GLN A 38 -6.93 9.33 -18.04
C GLN A 38 -6.75 9.77 -19.52
N PRO A 39 -5.63 10.37 -19.92
CA PRO A 39 -4.87 11.46 -19.29
C PRO A 39 -4.78 12.66 -20.27
N LEU A 40 -3.90 13.65 -20.03
CA LEU A 40 -3.35 14.47 -21.13
C LEU A 40 -1.86 14.79 -20.94
N ARG A 41 -1.10 14.68 -22.04
CA ARG A 41 0.32 15.03 -22.10
C ARG A 41 0.52 16.55 -22.18
N GLY A 42 1.39 17.10 -21.34
CA GLY A 42 1.87 18.48 -21.44
C GLY A 42 3.32 18.57 -20.97
N LYS A 43 4.24 18.99 -21.85
CA LYS A 43 5.69 18.95 -21.57
C LYS A 43 6.13 20.10 -20.65
N ALA A 44 6.44 19.79 -19.39
CA ALA A 44 7.29 20.64 -18.56
C ALA A 44 8.78 20.39 -18.91
N PRO A 45 9.59 21.44 -19.19
CA PRO A 45 11.04 21.31 -19.35
C PRO A 45 11.75 21.27 -17.98
N ALA A 46 13.01 20.82 -17.99
CA ALA A 46 13.73 20.38 -16.79
C ALA A 46 13.85 21.41 -15.66
N VAL A 47 13.43 21.00 -14.47
CA VAL A 47 14.06 21.42 -13.21
C VAL A 47 15.24 20.49 -12.98
N ARG A 48 16.43 21.04 -12.68
CA ARG A 48 17.54 20.22 -12.13
C ARG A 48 17.47 20.28 -10.60
N PHE A 49 16.95 19.22 -10.00
CA PHE A 49 17.33 18.81 -8.65
C PHE A 49 18.04 17.46 -8.74
N ASP A 50 19.33 17.54 -9.03
CA ASP A 50 20.30 16.51 -8.67
C ASP A 50 21.43 17.25 -7.93
N THR A 51 21.69 16.78 -6.71
CA THR A 51 22.82 17.00 -5.77
C THR A 51 22.39 17.10 -4.29
N MET A 52 21.10 16.91 -3.96
CA MET A 52 20.64 16.88 -2.55
C MET A 52 19.96 15.59 -2.08
N PHE A 53 19.40 14.77 -2.99
CA PHE A 53 18.68 13.55 -2.60
C PHE A 53 19.05 12.40 -3.56
N ASN A 54 19.49 11.27 -2.99
CA ASN A 54 19.46 9.96 -3.65
C ASN A 54 18.19 9.18 -3.24
N ASN A 55 17.21 9.87 -2.65
CA ASN A 55 16.17 9.32 -1.81
C ASN A 55 15.06 8.62 -2.63
N MET A 56 14.29 7.76 -1.96
CA MET A 56 13.02 7.28 -2.48
C MET A 56 11.90 8.22 -2.06
N ASP A 57 11.39 8.95 -3.04
CA ASP A 57 10.41 10.01 -2.82
C ASP A 57 9.00 9.45 -2.81
N TYR A 58 8.12 10.22 -2.16
CA TYR A 58 6.76 9.82 -1.85
C TYR A 58 5.79 10.34 -2.91
N ASN A 59 5.09 9.42 -3.58
CA ASN A 59 4.09 9.72 -4.61
C ASN A 59 2.63 9.61 -4.13
N GLY A 60 2.42 9.17 -2.88
CA GLY A 60 1.12 9.23 -2.21
C GLY A 60 0.23 8.00 -2.40
N GLY A 61 0.76 6.93 -2.98
CA GLY A 61 0.09 5.65 -3.08
C GLY A 61 -0.16 4.98 -1.71
N PRO A 62 -0.84 3.83 -1.70
CA PRO A 62 -1.11 3.04 -0.50
C PRO A 62 0.13 2.26 -0.05
N ILE A 63 -0.03 1.52 1.04
CA ILE A 63 0.96 0.63 1.68
C ILE A 63 0.25 -0.62 2.20
N MET A 64 1.00 -1.64 2.64
CA MET A 64 0.46 -2.68 3.54
C MET A 64 0.83 -2.37 5.01
N PRO A 65 -0.08 -1.82 5.84
CA PRO A 65 0.17 -1.56 7.27
C PRO A 65 0.23 -2.82 8.15
N SER A 66 0.08 -4.00 7.56
CA SER A 66 0.31 -5.34 8.12
C SER A 66 0.27 -6.35 6.97
N ASN A 67 1.11 -7.37 6.93
CA ASN A 67 1.12 -8.33 5.82
C ASN A 67 0.70 -9.74 6.26
N THR A 68 -0.18 -10.39 5.50
CA THR A 68 -0.53 -11.82 5.66
C THR A 68 -0.13 -12.56 4.40
N VAL A 69 1.05 -13.18 4.42
CA VAL A 69 1.61 -13.91 3.30
C VAL A 69 1.01 -15.32 3.22
N HIS A 70 0.48 -15.67 2.06
CA HIS A 70 0.08 -17.04 1.71
C HIS A 70 1.03 -17.60 0.66
N LEU A 71 1.60 -18.78 0.91
CA LEU A 71 2.52 -19.43 -0.02
C LEU A 71 1.76 -20.41 -0.91
N VAL A 72 1.71 -20.17 -2.21
CA VAL A 72 0.99 -20.96 -3.21
C VAL A 72 2.00 -21.71 -4.08
N PHE A 73 2.30 -22.94 -3.70
CA PHE A 73 3.17 -23.84 -4.47
C PHE A 73 2.35 -24.51 -5.58
N TRP A 74 2.23 -23.85 -6.73
CA TRP A 74 1.42 -24.32 -7.87
C TRP A 74 2.13 -25.43 -8.65
N SER A 75 1.80 -26.69 -8.35
CA SER A 75 2.50 -27.87 -8.88
C SER A 75 1.54 -29.00 -9.33
N PRO A 76 0.81 -28.86 -10.44
CA PRO A 76 0.14 -29.99 -11.10
C PRO A 76 1.08 -31.16 -11.44
N LYS A 77 0.51 -32.36 -11.56
CA LYS A 77 1.25 -33.57 -11.96
C LYS A 77 1.71 -33.47 -13.42
N GLY A 78 2.95 -33.90 -13.69
CA GLY A 78 3.51 -34.00 -15.05
C GLY A 78 4.59 -32.95 -15.36
N TYR A 79 4.77 -31.96 -14.49
CA TYR A 79 5.77 -30.90 -14.60
C TYR A 79 6.92 -31.12 -13.61
N GLY A 80 7.81 -30.14 -13.49
CA GLY A 80 8.89 -30.16 -12.50
C GLY A 80 8.40 -30.36 -11.06
N ALA A 81 9.28 -30.89 -10.22
CA ALA A 81 9.05 -31.00 -8.78
C ALA A 81 10.05 -30.10 -8.03
N TYR A 82 9.59 -29.38 -7.01
CA TYR A 82 10.47 -28.56 -6.17
C TYR A 82 11.58 -29.43 -5.55
N PRO A 83 12.84 -28.95 -5.53
CA PRO A 83 13.99 -29.79 -5.22
C PRO A 83 14.21 -30.08 -3.72
N GLY A 84 15.06 -31.08 -3.49
CA GLY A 84 15.64 -31.45 -2.21
C GLY A 84 14.79 -32.41 -1.36
N ALA A 85 15.46 -33.15 -0.47
CA ALA A 85 14.91 -34.37 0.12
C ALA A 85 13.79 -34.14 1.16
N GLY A 86 12.90 -35.14 1.27
CA GLY A 86 11.79 -35.19 2.24
C GLY A 86 10.42 -34.90 1.61
N SER A 87 9.38 -34.85 2.45
CA SER A 87 8.02 -34.49 2.04
C SER A 87 7.39 -33.55 3.09
N PRO A 88 6.95 -32.33 2.72
CA PRO A 88 7.18 -31.68 1.42
C PRO A 88 8.68 -31.46 1.14
N PRO A 89 9.10 -31.18 -0.12
CA PRO A 89 10.52 -31.04 -0.50
C PRO A 89 11.29 -29.97 0.29
N GLN A 90 12.62 -30.03 0.28
CA GLN A 90 13.46 -29.09 1.04
C GLN A 90 13.20 -27.62 0.66
N TYR A 91 13.07 -27.32 -0.63
CA TYR A 91 12.75 -25.99 -1.13
C TYR A 91 11.49 -25.40 -0.46
N VAL A 92 10.40 -26.19 -0.47
CA VAL A 92 9.10 -25.82 0.13
C VAL A 92 9.25 -25.56 1.63
N ARG A 93 9.95 -26.45 2.35
CA ARG A 93 10.17 -26.30 3.80
C ARG A 93 11.03 -25.08 4.15
N GLY A 94 12.03 -24.75 3.34
CA GLY A 94 12.93 -23.63 3.60
C GLY A 94 12.24 -22.27 3.46
N ILE A 95 11.40 -22.11 2.43
CA ILE A 95 10.60 -20.90 2.23
C ILE A 95 9.50 -20.79 3.30
N GLU A 96 8.83 -21.90 3.64
CA GLU A 96 7.90 -21.94 4.77
C GLU A 96 8.59 -21.56 6.10
N GLN A 97 9.84 -21.98 6.31
CA GLN A 97 10.62 -21.66 7.51
C GLN A 97 10.97 -20.16 7.56
N TYR A 98 11.46 -19.58 6.45
CA TYR A 98 11.74 -18.15 6.32
C TYR A 98 10.55 -17.27 6.75
N PHE A 99 9.35 -17.54 6.23
CA PHE A 99 8.16 -16.78 6.61
C PHE A 99 7.66 -17.03 8.05
N LYS A 100 7.89 -18.23 8.62
CA LYS A 100 7.64 -18.49 10.06
C LYS A 100 8.58 -17.67 10.94
N ASP A 101 9.83 -17.50 10.53
CA ASP A 101 10.83 -16.78 11.29
C ASP A 101 10.65 -15.27 11.17
N LEU A 102 10.33 -14.77 9.98
CA LEU A 102 9.88 -13.38 9.78
C LEU A 102 8.63 -13.06 10.60
N GLN A 103 7.66 -13.97 10.68
CA GLN A 103 6.48 -13.80 11.54
C GLN A 103 6.85 -13.73 13.03
N ARG A 104 7.84 -14.51 13.47
CA ARG A 104 8.30 -14.52 14.86
C ARG A 104 9.04 -13.22 15.22
N ASP A 105 9.92 -12.74 14.34
CA ASP A 105 10.75 -11.53 14.59
C ASP A 105 10.07 -10.21 14.18
N SER A 106 8.86 -10.26 13.61
CA SER A 106 8.07 -9.09 13.22
C SER A 106 7.94 -8.04 14.32
N GLY A 107 8.24 -6.79 13.96
CA GLY A 107 8.32 -5.64 14.85
C GLY A 107 9.70 -5.40 15.48
N GLY A 108 10.69 -6.25 15.19
CA GLY A 108 12.09 -6.08 15.60
C GLY A 108 12.92 -5.18 14.67
N ASP A 109 14.14 -4.86 15.10
CA ASP A 109 15.10 -3.97 14.42
C ASP A 109 16.35 -4.70 13.89
N ARG A 110 16.24 -6.03 13.66
CA ARG A 110 17.39 -6.94 13.54
C ARG A 110 17.60 -7.58 12.17
N ASN A 111 16.68 -7.37 11.25
CA ASN A 111 16.74 -7.86 9.88
C ASN A 111 16.24 -6.78 8.91
N VAL A 112 16.28 -7.11 7.64
CA VAL A 112 16.02 -6.19 6.52
C VAL A 112 14.66 -5.51 6.62
N ASN A 113 13.59 -6.22 6.99
CA ASN A 113 12.24 -5.67 7.10
C ASN A 113 12.08 -4.59 8.19
N SER A 114 13.06 -4.40 9.08
CA SER A 114 13.10 -3.22 9.96
C SER A 114 13.20 -1.88 9.21
N VAL A 115 13.46 -1.91 7.90
CA VAL A 115 13.48 -0.76 6.99
C VAL A 115 12.06 -0.29 6.61
N ASP A 116 11.08 -1.19 6.55
CA ASP A 116 9.68 -0.91 6.16
C ASP A 116 9.02 0.26 6.94
N PRO A 117 9.16 0.39 8.28
CA PRO A 117 8.36 1.34 9.06
C PRO A 117 8.71 2.83 8.91
N GLN A 118 9.58 3.21 7.98
CA GLN A 118 9.75 4.62 7.57
C GLN A 118 8.80 5.03 6.43
N TYR A 119 8.16 4.07 5.77
CA TYR A 119 7.23 4.26 4.66
C TYR A 119 5.78 4.35 5.16
N ASN A 120 4.95 5.21 4.54
CA ASN A 120 3.58 5.52 4.95
C ASN A 120 2.69 5.99 3.78
N ASP A 121 1.36 5.89 3.88
CA ASP A 121 0.41 6.45 2.90
C ASP A 121 -0.11 7.86 3.25
N LEU A 122 -1.01 8.39 2.41
CA LEU A 122 -1.71 9.67 2.59
C LEU A 122 -2.69 9.71 3.78
N THR A 123 -3.05 8.56 4.34
CA THR A 123 -3.86 8.50 5.56
C THR A 123 -3.01 8.68 6.83
N GLY A 124 -1.69 8.60 6.69
CA GLY A 124 -0.74 8.54 7.81
C GLY A 124 -0.62 7.13 8.40
N ALA A 125 -1.11 6.10 7.70
CA ALA A 125 -0.81 4.72 8.04
C ALA A 125 0.64 4.42 7.63
N PHE A 126 1.40 3.79 8.51
CA PHE A 126 2.78 3.34 8.25
C PHE A 126 2.80 1.89 7.83
N ALA A 127 3.69 1.55 6.89
CA ALA A 127 4.07 0.19 6.61
C ALA A 127 4.64 -0.42 7.90
N ARG A 128 4.52 -1.73 8.06
CA ARG A 128 4.99 -2.40 9.26
C ARG A 128 5.68 -3.68 8.90
N TYR A 129 6.84 -3.90 9.52
CA TYR A 129 7.35 -5.23 9.73
C TYR A 129 6.39 -6.00 10.67
N SER A 130 5.34 -6.54 10.07
CA SER A 130 4.20 -7.18 10.73
C SER A 130 3.71 -8.30 9.81
N ILE A 131 4.63 -9.20 9.49
CA ILE A 131 4.45 -10.31 8.56
C ILE A 131 3.78 -11.47 9.32
N ARG A 132 2.83 -12.13 8.67
CA ARG A 132 2.16 -13.31 9.20
C ARG A 132 2.02 -14.36 8.10
N LEU A 133 2.46 -15.58 8.36
CA LEU A 133 2.21 -16.70 7.46
C LEU A 133 0.74 -17.11 7.60
N GLY A 134 -0.09 -16.69 6.64
CA GLY A 134 -1.51 -17.03 6.56
C GLY A 134 -1.75 -18.50 6.19
N GLY A 135 -0.79 -19.14 5.53
CA GLY A 135 -0.78 -20.59 5.30
C GLY A 135 0.14 -21.01 4.15
N VAL A 136 0.31 -22.33 4.00
CA VAL A 136 0.97 -22.94 2.85
C VAL A 136 -0.08 -23.76 2.08
N ILE A 137 -0.24 -23.42 0.80
CA ILE A 137 -1.15 -24.02 -0.15
C ILE A 137 -0.30 -24.78 -1.17
N LEU A 138 -0.47 -26.10 -1.22
CA LEU A 138 0.09 -26.93 -2.28
C LEU A 138 -0.98 -27.11 -3.35
N ASP A 139 -1.00 -26.20 -4.31
CA ASP A 139 -1.98 -26.28 -5.38
C ASP A 139 -1.60 -27.35 -6.43
N ARG A 140 -2.63 -28.01 -6.98
CA ARG A 140 -2.54 -29.11 -7.95
C ARG A 140 -3.42 -28.90 -9.18
N ASN A 141 -3.97 -27.70 -9.39
CA ASN A 141 -4.78 -27.37 -10.56
C ASN A 141 -3.92 -27.48 -11.83
N PRO A 142 -4.41 -28.13 -12.90
CA PRO A 142 -3.68 -28.20 -14.15
C PRO A 142 -3.37 -26.80 -14.68
N TYR A 143 -2.11 -26.55 -15.07
CA TYR A 143 -1.79 -25.29 -15.74
C TYR A 143 -2.67 -25.11 -16.98
N PRO A 144 -3.10 -23.88 -17.29
CA PRO A 144 -3.65 -23.57 -18.60
C PRO A 144 -2.60 -23.80 -19.69
N ALA A 145 -3.05 -23.94 -20.95
CA ALA A 145 -2.13 -24.07 -22.08
C ALA A 145 -1.20 -22.85 -22.17
N SER A 146 0.07 -23.08 -22.53
CA SER A 146 1.10 -22.04 -22.56
C SER A 146 0.75 -20.93 -23.54
N GLN A 147 0.89 -19.67 -23.11
CA GLN A 147 0.55 -18.50 -23.93
C GLN A 147 1.76 -17.62 -24.29
N CYS A 148 2.95 -18.00 -23.82
CA CYS A 148 4.23 -17.32 -24.08
C CYS A 148 5.31 -18.35 -24.49
N PRO A 149 6.53 -17.93 -24.88
CA PRO A 149 7.51 -18.83 -25.52
C PRO A 149 7.96 -20.02 -24.67
N VAL A 150 7.88 -21.24 -25.23
CA VAL A 150 8.36 -22.47 -24.60
C VAL A 150 9.55 -23.02 -25.38
N HIS A 151 10.73 -23.03 -24.74
CA HIS A 151 12.00 -23.50 -25.29
C HIS A 151 12.75 -24.33 -24.24
N ALA A 152 13.35 -25.46 -24.62
CA ALA A 152 14.03 -26.34 -23.66
C ALA A 152 15.10 -25.58 -22.84
N PRO A 153 15.12 -25.69 -21.49
CA PRO A 153 14.47 -26.74 -20.70
C PRO A 153 12.99 -26.50 -20.33
N VAL A 154 12.43 -25.33 -20.62
CA VAL A 154 11.05 -24.93 -20.25
C VAL A 154 10.01 -25.91 -20.79
N THR A 155 9.06 -26.28 -19.91
CA THR A 155 7.97 -27.22 -20.19
C THR A 155 6.59 -26.56 -20.22
N ASN A 156 6.45 -25.39 -19.60
CA ASN A 156 5.26 -24.53 -19.68
C ASN A 156 5.66 -23.06 -19.54
N CYS A 157 4.92 -22.15 -20.18
CA CYS A 157 5.07 -20.70 -20.04
C CYS A 157 3.71 -20.05 -19.78
N LEU A 158 3.57 -19.34 -18.66
CA LEU A 158 2.35 -18.69 -18.19
C LEU A 158 2.41 -17.17 -18.36
N THR A 159 1.30 -16.53 -18.74
CA THR A 159 1.19 -15.06 -18.73
C THR A 159 0.76 -14.52 -17.36
N ASP A 160 1.00 -13.24 -17.08
CA ASP A 160 0.51 -12.59 -15.84
C ASP A 160 -1.01 -12.75 -15.68
N ALA A 161 -1.77 -12.57 -16.77
CA ALA A 161 -3.22 -12.83 -16.78
C ALA A 161 -3.61 -14.30 -16.46
N GLN A 162 -2.71 -15.27 -16.65
CA GLN A 162 -2.91 -16.66 -16.22
C GLN A 162 -2.54 -16.85 -14.73
N PHE A 163 -1.59 -16.09 -14.20
CA PHE A 163 -1.32 -16.03 -12.76
C PHE A 163 -2.49 -15.40 -12.00
N GLN A 164 -2.99 -14.23 -12.44
CA GLN A 164 -4.16 -13.58 -11.83
C GLN A 164 -5.37 -14.52 -11.74
N ALA A 165 -5.65 -15.29 -12.80
CA ALA A 165 -6.75 -16.24 -12.83
C ALA A 165 -6.59 -17.39 -11.80
N GLU A 166 -5.36 -17.87 -11.57
CA GLU A 166 -5.10 -18.87 -10.52
C GLU A 166 -5.11 -18.23 -9.12
N VAL A 167 -4.60 -17.01 -8.96
CA VAL A 167 -4.68 -16.24 -7.70
C VAL A 167 -6.14 -16.04 -7.28
N GLU A 168 -7.03 -15.64 -8.19
CA GLU A 168 -8.48 -15.56 -7.93
C GLU A 168 -9.08 -16.92 -7.57
N HIS A 169 -8.68 -17.99 -8.27
CA HIS A 169 -9.19 -19.34 -8.04
C HIS A 169 -8.76 -19.90 -6.67
N VAL A 170 -7.46 -19.87 -6.35
CA VAL A 170 -6.89 -20.24 -5.05
C VAL A 170 -7.54 -19.45 -3.93
N ALA A 171 -7.69 -18.13 -4.10
CA ALA A 171 -8.34 -17.28 -3.11
C ALA A 171 -9.81 -17.64 -2.87
N ALA A 172 -10.56 -17.98 -3.92
CA ALA A 172 -11.94 -18.45 -3.81
C ALA A 172 -12.03 -19.81 -3.10
N VAL A 173 -11.20 -20.78 -3.48
CA VAL A 173 -11.15 -22.14 -2.91
C VAL A 173 -10.74 -22.12 -1.44
N HIS A 174 -9.75 -21.31 -1.07
CA HIS A 174 -9.23 -21.20 0.30
C HIS A 174 -9.92 -20.12 1.16
N HIS A 175 -10.92 -19.43 0.59
CA HIS A 175 -11.70 -18.37 1.25
C HIS A 175 -10.84 -17.23 1.84
N LEU A 176 -9.82 -16.83 1.07
CA LEU A 176 -8.92 -15.73 1.42
C LEU A 176 -9.63 -14.36 1.35
N LYS A 177 -8.93 -13.30 1.76
CA LYS A 177 -9.46 -11.92 1.72
C LYS A 177 -8.54 -11.01 0.92
N ASN A 178 -9.12 -10.21 0.03
CA ASN A 178 -8.42 -9.20 -0.74
C ASN A 178 -8.27 -7.88 0.06
N GLY A 179 -7.47 -6.97 -0.46
CA GLY A 179 -7.12 -5.71 0.20
C GLY A 179 -5.77 -5.74 0.92
N LEU A 180 -5.30 -4.55 1.33
CA LEU A 180 -3.93 -4.18 1.75
C LEU A 180 -3.48 -4.81 3.09
N SER A 181 -3.68 -6.12 3.24
CA SER A 181 -3.31 -6.89 4.42
C SER A 181 -3.07 -8.38 4.15
N THR A 182 -3.06 -8.79 2.88
CA THR A 182 -2.94 -10.18 2.43
C THR A 182 -2.27 -10.21 1.07
N GLU A 183 -1.25 -11.07 0.95
CA GLU A 183 -0.37 -11.20 -0.22
C GLU A 183 -0.20 -12.70 -0.55
N MET A 184 -0.02 -13.04 -1.82
CA MET A 184 0.22 -14.42 -2.27
C MET A 184 1.53 -14.55 -3.05
N PHE A 185 2.48 -15.34 -2.54
CA PHE A 185 3.62 -15.77 -3.34
C PHE A 185 3.20 -16.99 -4.14
N VAL A 186 3.13 -16.87 -5.47
CA VAL A 186 2.79 -17.97 -6.37
C VAL A 186 4.08 -18.54 -6.95
N LEU A 187 4.54 -19.63 -6.36
CA LEU A 187 5.82 -20.25 -6.68
C LEU A 187 5.62 -21.39 -7.68
N THR A 188 6.25 -21.34 -8.85
CA THR A 188 6.23 -22.43 -9.82
C THR A 188 7.44 -23.37 -9.64
N PRO A 189 7.33 -24.66 -10.00
CA PRO A 189 8.45 -25.61 -9.94
C PRO A 189 9.41 -25.42 -11.13
N PRO A 190 10.61 -26.06 -11.11
CA PRO A 190 11.58 -25.98 -12.20
C PRO A 190 10.97 -26.22 -13.58
N HIS A 191 11.32 -25.36 -14.55
CA HIS A 191 10.90 -25.44 -15.96
C HIS A 191 9.42 -25.08 -16.21
N VAL A 192 8.81 -24.31 -15.31
CA VAL A 192 7.49 -23.68 -15.46
C VAL A 192 7.68 -22.19 -15.29
N GLU A 193 7.80 -21.50 -16.41
CA GLU A 193 8.25 -20.12 -16.49
C GLU A 193 7.08 -19.15 -16.75
N SER A 194 7.36 -17.85 -16.74
CA SER A 194 6.35 -16.84 -17.04
C SER A 194 6.84 -15.65 -17.87
N CYS A 195 5.88 -14.92 -18.46
CA CYS A 195 6.07 -13.62 -19.09
C CYS A 195 4.91 -12.70 -18.73
N PHE A 196 5.09 -11.38 -18.80
CA PHE A 196 3.98 -10.45 -18.55
C PHE A 196 2.86 -10.62 -19.59
N SER A 197 3.21 -10.73 -20.88
CA SER A 197 2.24 -10.84 -21.97
C SER A 197 2.48 -12.04 -22.90
N THR A 198 1.53 -12.27 -23.81
CA THR A 198 1.64 -13.27 -24.89
C THR A 198 2.72 -12.94 -25.94
N GLN A 199 3.22 -11.70 -25.94
CA GLN A 199 4.28 -11.23 -26.82
C GLN A 199 5.48 -10.80 -25.99
N ALA A 200 6.38 -11.75 -25.72
CA ALA A 200 7.61 -11.50 -24.97
C ALA A 200 8.48 -10.44 -25.67
N SER A 201 8.70 -9.30 -25.01
CA SER A 201 9.47 -8.16 -25.51
C SER A 201 10.75 -7.91 -24.69
N LEU A 202 11.62 -7.05 -25.22
CA LEU A 202 12.68 -6.44 -24.42
C LEU A 202 12.08 -5.36 -23.52
N HIS A 203 12.33 -5.44 -22.21
CA HIS A 203 11.72 -4.61 -21.14
C HIS A 203 10.22 -4.86 -20.94
N PHE A 204 9.70 -4.42 -19.77
CA PHE A 204 8.28 -4.39 -19.32
C PHE A 204 7.29 -5.04 -20.30
N GLY A 205 7.15 -6.36 -20.19
CA GLY A 205 6.69 -7.23 -21.29
C GLY A 205 7.59 -8.45 -21.56
N GLY A 206 8.75 -8.54 -20.91
CA GLY A 206 9.64 -9.72 -20.95
C GLY A 206 9.19 -10.89 -20.06
N CYS A 207 10.15 -11.76 -19.73
CA CYS A 207 9.95 -13.06 -19.09
C CYS A 207 10.89 -13.34 -17.92
N SER A 208 10.60 -14.39 -17.16
CA SER A 208 11.50 -14.96 -16.15
C SER A 208 12.80 -15.45 -16.80
N VAL A 209 13.92 -15.43 -16.07
CA VAL A 209 15.26 -15.72 -16.62
C VAL A 209 15.44 -17.17 -17.09
N GLY A 210 14.59 -18.10 -16.64
CA GLY A 210 14.51 -19.49 -17.08
C GLY A 210 14.14 -19.65 -18.55
N ILE A 211 13.55 -18.62 -19.17
CA ILE A 211 13.32 -18.55 -20.62
C ILE A 211 14.63 -18.24 -21.36
N ILE A 212 15.37 -19.32 -21.57
CA ILE A 212 16.57 -19.40 -22.41
C ILE A 212 16.13 -19.69 -23.86
N PRO A 213 16.61 -18.95 -24.88
CA PRO A 213 17.74 -18.02 -24.87
C PRO A 213 17.45 -16.67 -24.23
N SER A 214 18.44 -16.17 -23.47
CA SER A 214 18.40 -15.03 -22.55
C SER A 214 18.19 -13.63 -23.16
N LYS A 215 17.47 -13.51 -24.28
CA LYS A 215 17.05 -12.22 -24.87
C LYS A 215 15.65 -11.79 -24.42
N LEU A 216 14.92 -12.69 -23.75
CA LEU A 216 13.58 -12.43 -23.20
C LEU A 216 13.58 -12.37 -21.67
N ALA A 217 14.61 -12.94 -21.04
CA ALA A 217 14.92 -12.81 -19.62
C ALA A 217 14.94 -11.33 -19.19
N ALA A 218 14.07 -10.96 -18.27
CA ALA A 218 13.83 -9.59 -17.85
C ALA A 218 13.63 -9.45 -16.33
N TYR A 219 13.15 -10.49 -15.64
CA TYR A 219 12.90 -10.48 -14.19
C TYR A 219 13.22 -11.84 -13.56
N CYS A 220 13.29 -11.87 -12.24
CA CYS A 220 13.54 -13.07 -11.45
C CYS A 220 12.29 -13.50 -10.66
N ALA A 221 11.69 -12.54 -9.97
CA ALA A 221 10.29 -12.52 -9.57
C ALA A 221 9.71 -11.15 -10.00
N TYR A 222 8.42 -10.92 -9.72
CA TYR A 222 7.84 -9.56 -9.64
C TYR A 222 6.59 -9.62 -8.76
N HIS A 223 6.31 -8.56 -8.01
CA HIS A 223 4.95 -8.27 -7.55
C HIS A 223 4.13 -7.60 -8.67
N GLN A 224 2.90 -8.11 -8.90
CA GLN A 224 1.77 -7.54 -9.65
C GLN A 224 2.04 -6.69 -10.93
N GLU A 225 1.44 -6.98 -12.10
CA GLU A 225 1.57 -6.09 -13.29
C GLU A 225 0.36 -5.16 -13.53
N THR A 226 -0.72 -5.25 -12.75
CA THR A 226 -1.99 -4.55 -13.08
C THR A 226 -2.66 -3.78 -11.94
N LEU A 227 -3.60 -2.91 -12.32
CA LEU A 227 -4.43 -2.09 -11.43
C LEU A 227 -5.88 -2.63 -11.32
N ALA A 228 -6.06 -3.94 -11.56
CA ALA A 228 -7.37 -4.57 -11.77
C ALA A 228 -8.08 -4.89 -10.44
N SER A 229 -9.30 -4.38 -10.25
CA SER A 229 -9.99 -4.43 -8.95
C SER A 229 -11.19 -5.39 -8.92
N PRO A 230 -11.38 -6.19 -7.85
CA PRO A 230 -10.69 -6.12 -6.56
C PRO A 230 -9.29 -6.77 -6.56
N MET A 231 -8.25 -5.98 -6.28
CA MET A 231 -6.86 -6.43 -6.35
C MET A 231 -6.57 -7.51 -5.31
N TRP A 232 -6.01 -8.62 -5.79
CA TRP A 232 -5.20 -9.53 -5.01
C TRP A 232 -3.75 -9.11 -5.21
N PHE A 233 -3.02 -8.91 -4.11
CA PHE A 233 -1.59 -8.64 -4.17
C PHE A 233 -0.86 -9.98 -4.24
N TYR A 234 0.02 -10.14 -5.23
CA TYR A 234 0.78 -11.37 -5.43
C TYR A 234 2.18 -11.08 -5.97
N ALA A 235 3.13 -11.87 -5.51
CA ALA A 235 4.41 -12.07 -6.14
C ALA A 235 4.36 -13.31 -7.03
N ASN A 236 4.78 -13.17 -8.29
CA ASN A 236 5.06 -14.27 -9.18
C ASN A 236 6.54 -14.64 -9.00
N ASP A 237 6.81 -15.87 -8.55
CA ASP A 237 8.12 -16.31 -8.06
C ASP A 237 8.55 -17.65 -8.71
N PRO A 238 9.01 -17.62 -9.98
CA PRO A 238 9.43 -18.83 -10.69
C PRO A 238 10.69 -19.48 -10.10
N PHE A 239 10.88 -20.78 -10.35
CA PHE A 239 12.07 -21.48 -9.88
C PHE A 239 13.32 -21.09 -10.68
N GLU A 240 14.02 -20.04 -10.24
CA GLU A 240 15.23 -19.53 -10.89
C GLU A 240 16.55 -19.90 -10.20
N THR A 241 16.48 -20.65 -9.09
CA THR A 241 17.67 -21.12 -8.35
C THR A 241 18.57 -22.00 -9.22
N GLY A 242 19.85 -21.61 -9.35
CA GLY A 242 20.83 -22.27 -10.19
C GLY A 242 20.78 -21.91 -11.69
N VAL A 243 19.83 -21.08 -12.15
CA VAL A 243 19.69 -20.70 -13.56
C VAL A 243 20.82 -19.76 -13.99
N LYS A 244 21.37 -19.98 -15.19
CA LYS A 244 22.59 -19.32 -15.67
C LYS A 244 22.47 -18.67 -17.04
N ILE A 245 22.72 -17.37 -17.07
CA ILE A 245 22.86 -16.58 -18.30
C ILE A 245 24.35 -16.37 -18.58
N ASN A 246 24.80 -16.75 -19.77
CA ASN A 246 26.21 -16.65 -20.20
C ASN A 246 27.23 -17.24 -19.20
N GLY A 247 26.85 -18.31 -18.50
CA GLY A 247 27.67 -19.02 -17.52
C GLY A 247 27.70 -18.42 -16.10
N LYS A 248 27.14 -17.22 -15.90
CA LYS A 248 26.91 -16.62 -14.57
C LYS A 248 25.53 -17.00 -14.06
N LEU A 249 25.37 -17.09 -12.74
CA LEU A 249 24.03 -17.13 -12.13
C LEU A 249 23.25 -15.86 -12.48
N ALA A 250 21.94 -15.98 -12.65
CA ALA A 250 21.10 -14.92 -13.17
C ALA A 250 20.44 -14.05 -12.08
N CYS A 251 19.89 -14.68 -11.04
CA CYS A 251 19.15 -14.02 -9.95
C CYS A 251 19.84 -14.09 -8.59
N GLU A 252 20.79 -15.00 -8.42
CA GLU A 252 21.45 -15.32 -7.16
C GLU A 252 22.99 -15.23 -7.29
N ASP A 253 23.70 -15.11 -6.16
CA ASP A 253 25.16 -15.29 -6.13
C ASP A 253 25.57 -16.73 -5.73
N GLY A 254 24.60 -17.55 -5.29
CA GLY A 254 24.76 -18.97 -5.01
C GLY A 254 25.12 -19.31 -3.55
N HIS A 255 25.02 -18.36 -2.63
CA HIS A 255 25.25 -18.61 -1.20
C HIS A 255 23.97 -19.14 -0.52
N HIS A 256 23.93 -20.46 -0.26
CA HIS A 256 22.76 -21.16 0.29
C HIS A 256 23.01 -21.73 1.71
N PRO A 257 22.95 -20.92 2.78
CA PRO A 257 23.18 -21.40 4.16
C PRO A 257 22.26 -22.53 4.62
N ASN A 258 21.00 -22.55 4.20
CA ASN A 258 19.99 -23.60 4.49
C ASN A 258 19.76 -24.56 3.30
N GLY A 259 20.18 -24.14 2.10
CA GLY A 259 20.12 -24.91 0.86
C GLY A 259 19.22 -24.27 -0.19
N VAL A 260 18.75 -25.08 -1.15
CA VAL A 260 18.13 -24.65 -2.41
C VAL A 260 16.91 -23.71 -2.30
N SER A 261 16.31 -23.54 -1.13
CA SER A 261 15.30 -22.48 -0.88
C SER A 261 15.88 -21.08 -0.93
N ASP A 262 17.13 -20.91 -0.48
CA ASP A 262 17.74 -19.59 -0.28
C ASP A 262 17.97 -18.87 -1.62
N GLY A 263 18.13 -19.61 -2.71
CA GLY A 263 18.23 -19.07 -4.07
C GLY A 263 16.94 -18.42 -4.59
N ALA A 264 15.77 -18.74 -4.01
CA ALA A 264 14.53 -17.99 -4.26
C ALA A 264 14.41 -16.79 -3.32
N ILE A 265 14.72 -17.00 -2.01
CA ILE A 265 14.76 -15.92 -1.00
C ILE A 265 15.66 -14.77 -1.47
N GLN A 266 16.86 -15.08 -1.97
CA GLN A 266 17.77 -14.14 -2.60
C GLN A 266 17.32 -13.70 -4.00
N GLY A 267 16.77 -14.62 -4.80
CA GLY A 267 16.53 -14.43 -6.23
C GLY A 267 15.46 -13.40 -6.58
N GLY A 268 14.51 -13.17 -5.67
CA GLY A 268 13.46 -12.15 -5.81
C GLY A 268 12.47 -12.16 -4.66
N LEU A 269 12.22 -13.32 -4.04
CA LEU A 269 11.20 -13.48 -2.99
C LEU A 269 11.33 -12.47 -1.83
N SER A 270 12.54 -12.11 -1.37
CA SER A 270 12.71 -11.05 -0.36
C SER A 270 12.51 -9.63 -0.89
N HIS A 271 12.84 -9.40 -2.17
CA HIS A 271 12.69 -8.14 -2.89
C HIS A 271 11.19 -7.83 -3.03
N GLU A 272 10.43 -8.73 -3.67
CA GLU A 272 8.99 -8.57 -3.90
C GLU A 272 8.20 -8.40 -2.58
N LEU A 273 8.67 -8.99 -1.49
CA LEU A 273 8.07 -8.90 -0.16
C LEU A 273 8.19 -7.48 0.44
N ASN A 274 9.34 -6.85 0.27
CA ASN A 274 9.60 -5.51 0.79
C ASN A 274 8.98 -4.44 -0.14
N GLU A 275 8.96 -4.69 -1.45
CA GLU A 275 8.27 -3.85 -2.42
C GLU A 275 6.75 -3.94 -2.27
N SER A 276 6.12 -5.12 -2.29
CA SER A 276 4.67 -5.28 -2.05
C SER A 276 4.17 -4.66 -0.74
N VAL A 277 5.01 -4.62 0.31
CA VAL A 277 4.66 -4.01 1.60
C VAL A 277 4.66 -2.48 1.55
N THR A 278 5.54 -1.89 0.73
CA THR A 278 5.74 -0.44 0.64
C THR A 278 4.99 0.18 -0.54
N ASP A 279 5.04 -0.44 -1.73
CA ASP A 279 4.29 -0.08 -2.93
C ASP A 279 3.42 -1.25 -3.46
N PRO A 280 2.29 -1.58 -2.81
CA PRO A 280 1.38 -2.62 -3.30
C PRO A 280 0.65 -2.27 -4.62
N ILE A 281 0.98 -1.17 -5.30
CA ILE A 281 0.37 -0.79 -6.58
C ILE A 281 1.48 -0.48 -7.59
N PRO A 282 1.59 -1.22 -8.71
CA PRO A 282 2.77 -1.12 -9.57
C PRO A 282 3.06 0.29 -10.09
N ASN A 283 4.27 0.79 -9.81
CA ASN A 283 4.77 2.11 -10.24
C ASN A 283 4.01 3.33 -9.63
N ASP A 284 3.35 3.23 -8.46
CA ASP A 284 2.44 4.27 -7.93
C ASP A 284 2.94 5.06 -6.71
N ALA A 285 3.50 4.41 -5.68
CA ALA A 285 3.69 5.00 -4.35
C ALA A 285 5.10 5.51 -4.02
N TRP A 286 6.18 4.82 -4.42
CA TRP A 286 7.56 5.18 -4.04
C TRP A 286 8.53 5.09 -5.20
N THR A 287 9.06 6.23 -5.63
CA THR A 287 10.06 6.30 -6.72
C THR A 287 11.00 7.47 -6.50
N ASN A 288 12.19 7.47 -7.12
CA ASN A 288 13.13 8.61 -7.05
C ASN A 288 12.77 9.79 -8.00
N GLY A 289 11.47 10.07 -8.14
CA GLY A 289 10.96 11.40 -8.48
C GLY A 289 10.82 11.83 -9.96
N VAL A 290 11.00 10.93 -10.95
CA VAL A 290 11.08 11.32 -12.39
C VAL A 290 9.92 10.84 -13.28
N GLY A 291 8.70 10.81 -12.73
CA GLY A 291 7.46 10.71 -13.51
C GLY A 291 6.96 9.28 -13.76
N VAL A 292 6.11 9.12 -14.79
CA VAL A 292 5.15 7.99 -14.89
C VAL A 292 5.75 6.60 -15.13
N ASN A 293 7.04 6.55 -15.44
CA ASN A 293 7.87 5.36 -15.62
C ASN A 293 9.29 5.76 -15.20
N HIS A 294 10.03 4.83 -14.58
CA HIS A 294 11.39 4.98 -14.05
C HIS A 294 11.50 5.70 -12.70
N GLY A 295 11.68 4.88 -11.67
CA GLY A 295 12.37 5.24 -10.44
C GLY A 295 12.30 4.06 -9.48
N SER A 296 13.25 3.13 -9.63
CA SER A 296 13.36 1.85 -8.92
C SER A 296 12.81 1.88 -7.49
N GLU A 297 11.94 0.92 -7.17
CA GLU A 297 11.29 0.72 -5.87
C GLU A 297 12.30 0.34 -4.76
N ILE A 298 11.85 0.13 -3.52
CA ILE A 298 12.73 0.02 -2.33
C ILE A 298 13.81 -1.08 -2.48
N GLY A 299 13.44 -2.20 -3.10
CA GLY A 299 14.33 -3.32 -3.36
C GLY A 299 15.14 -3.10 -4.63
N ASP A 300 14.55 -2.55 -5.68
CA ASP A 300 15.17 -2.32 -6.98
C ASP A 300 16.30 -1.28 -6.92
N GLN A 301 16.23 -0.28 -6.02
CA GLN A 301 17.39 0.58 -5.68
C GLN A 301 18.60 -0.23 -5.21
N CYS A 302 18.35 -1.34 -4.52
CA CYS A 302 19.32 -2.18 -3.85
C CYS A 302 19.48 -3.55 -4.50
N ASN A 303 18.96 -3.71 -5.73
CA ASN A 303 19.01 -4.91 -6.52
C ASN A 303 20.43 -5.52 -6.51
N SER A 304 20.50 -6.82 -6.16
CA SER A 304 21.75 -7.59 -6.07
C SER A 304 22.76 -7.11 -5.01
N ARG A 305 22.40 -6.21 -4.08
CA ARG A 305 23.26 -5.78 -2.97
C ARG A 305 22.97 -6.58 -1.71
N MET A 306 23.89 -7.47 -1.32
CA MET A 306 23.75 -8.33 -0.14
C MET A 306 24.41 -7.75 1.14
N GLY A 307 25.09 -6.60 1.03
CA GLY A 307 25.90 -6.02 2.10
C GLY A 307 27.07 -6.90 2.54
N ALA A 308 27.47 -6.77 3.80
CA ALA A 308 28.55 -7.55 4.40
C ALA A 308 28.05 -8.84 5.09
N PRO A 309 28.73 -9.99 4.95
CA PRO A 309 28.41 -11.18 5.74
C PRO A 309 28.74 -10.96 7.22
N ILE A 310 27.85 -11.41 8.11
CA ILE A 310 28.03 -11.32 9.57
C ILE A 310 28.45 -12.65 10.21
N GLY A 311 28.54 -13.72 9.41
CA GLY A 311 29.04 -15.04 9.80
C GLY A 311 28.93 -16.06 8.67
N THR A 312 29.15 -17.33 8.98
CA THR A 312 28.94 -18.45 8.05
C THR A 312 28.13 -19.59 8.68
N HIS A 313 27.30 -20.24 7.87
CA HIS A 313 26.53 -21.43 8.23
C HIS A 313 26.66 -22.47 7.11
N ASN A 314 26.90 -23.74 7.46
CA ASN A 314 27.17 -24.83 6.51
C ASN A 314 28.25 -24.54 5.45
N GLY A 315 29.19 -23.64 5.76
CA GLY A 315 30.27 -23.19 4.86
C GLY A 315 29.89 -22.01 3.95
N GLN A 316 28.62 -21.60 3.91
CA GLN A 316 28.14 -20.43 3.17
C GLN A 316 28.06 -19.19 4.07
N PRO A 317 28.18 -17.97 3.53
CA PRO A 317 27.92 -16.75 4.29
C PRO A 317 26.44 -16.60 4.67
N TYR A 318 26.19 -15.79 5.70
CA TYR A 318 24.87 -15.24 5.99
C TYR A 318 24.99 -13.78 6.43
N ASN A 319 23.95 -12.99 6.20
CA ASN A 319 23.87 -11.59 6.60
C ASN A 319 22.73 -11.31 7.59
N GLN A 320 21.65 -12.11 7.58
CA GLN A 320 20.57 -12.04 8.57
C GLN A 320 20.62 -13.23 9.54
N VAL A 321 20.18 -12.99 10.78
CA VAL A 321 19.77 -14.02 11.72
C VAL A 321 18.33 -13.73 12.13
N ILE A 322 17.41 -14.63 11.78
CA ILE A 322 15.96 -14.45 11.97
C ILE A 322 15.45 -15.65 12.74
N ASN A 323 14.83 -15.43 13.92
CA ASN A 323 14.47 -16.46 14.91
C ASN A 323 15.62 -17.42 15.34
N GLY A 324 16.87 -17.12 14.97
CA GLY A 324 18.04 -17.98 15.20
C GLY A 324 18.46 -18.84 14.00
N HIS A 325 17.74 -18.79 12.88
CA HIS A 325 18.18 -19.35 11.59
C HIS A 325 18.92 -18.30 10.76
N PHE A 326 19.68 -18.75 9.76
CA PHE A 326 20.70 -17.97 9.05
C PHE A 326 20.28 -17.74 7.61
N TYR A 327 20.26 -16.48 7.15
CA TYR A 327 19.83 -16.16 5.77
C TYR A 327 20.80 -15.24 5.06
N TRP A 328 20.83 -15.35 3.73
CA TRP A 328 21.58 -14.49 2.82
C TRP A 328 20.60 -13.96 1.76
N TYR A 329 20.27 -12.67 1.83
CA TYR A 329 19.42 -11.99 0.87
C TYR A 329 19.69 -10.47 0.85
N GLN A 330 18.97 -9.75 0.00
CA GLN A 330 19.20 -8.34 -0.33
C GLN A 330 19.12 -7.37 0.88
N GLU A 331 19.87 -6.27 0.81
CA GLU A 331 19.71 -5.06 1.62
C GLU A 331 18.60 -4.16 1.07
N GLU A 332 17.79 -3.51 1.91
CA GLU A 332 16.71 -2.65 1.41
C GLU A 332 17.05 -1.17 1.51
N TRP A 333 16.48 -0.35 0.61
CA TRP A 333 16.74 1.08 0.61
C TRP A 333 16.16 1.75 1.86
N SER A 334 16.98 2.56 2.53
CA SER A 334 16.55 3.32 3.70
C SER A 334 16.67 4.81 3.44
N ASN A 335 15.52 5.49 3.35
CA ASN A 335 15.41 6.95 3.30
C ASN A 335 16.20 7.61 4.44
N ASN A 336 16.16 7.03 5.65
CA ASN A 336 16.83 7.57 6.81
C ASN A 336 18.38 7.59 6.68
N THR A 337 18.96 6.66 5.93
CA THR A 337 20.42 6.58 5.72
C THR A 337 20.86 7.05 4.33
N ASN A 338 19.93 7.22 3.38
CA ASN A 338 20.20 7.36 1.94
C ASN A 338 21.13 6.25 1.39
N GLN A 339 20.94 5.03 1.89
CA GLN A 339 21.74 3.84 1.60
C GLN A 339 20.89 2.58 1.71
N CYS A 340 21.28 1.54 0.96
CA CYS A 340 20.85 0.16 1.21
C CYS A 340 21.39 -0.31 2.56
N VAL A 341 20.56 -0.98 3.37
CA VAL A 341 20.96 -1.46 4.71
C VAL A 341 20.37 -2.83 5.04
N GLN A 342 21.10 -3.61 5.84
CA GLN A 342 20.66 -4.92 6.36
C GLN A 342 19.68 -4.84 7.54
N ARG A 343 19.46 -3.64 8.10
CA ARG A 343 18.55 -3.31 9.22
C ARG A 343 18.68 -1.85 9.61
N ILE A 344 17.69 -1.32 10.33
CA ILE A 344 17.72 0.02 10.94
C ILE A 344 16.96 0.05 12.28
N THR A 345 17.53 0.74 13.27
CA THR A 345 16.81 1.15 14.49
C THR A 345 16.30 2.59 14.29
N LEU A 346 14.99 2.74 14.06
CA LEU A 346 14.38 4.07 13.88
C LEU A 346 14.31 4.87 15.20
N PRO A 347 14.44 6.21 15.17
CA PRO A 347 14.18 7.07 16.33
C PRO A 347 12.82 6.85 16.98
N ALA A 348 12.79 6.83 18.32
CA ALA A 348 11.59 6.60 19.13
C ALA A 348 10.50 7.70 19.04
N THR A 349 10.76 8.78 18.30
CA THR A 349 9.80 9.84 17.96
C THR A 349 9.76 9.99 16.44
N LEU A 350 8.61 9.70 15.83
CA LEU A 350 8.40 9.91 14.39
C LEU A 350 8.05 11.40 14.10
N PRO A 351 8.19 11.84 12.85
CA PRO A 351 7.61 13.09 12.37
C PRO A 351 6.08 13.19 12.57
N THR A 352 5.53 14.41 12.46
CA THR A 352 4.09 14.66 12.32
C THR A 352 3.84 15.65 11.17
N ALA A 353 2.96 15.31 10.23
CA ALA A 353 2.52 16.19 9.16
C ALA A 353 1.17 16.80 9.52
N THR A 354 1.06 18.13 9.44
CA THR A 354 -0.22 18.84 9.52
C THR A 354 -0.22 20.05 8.61
N PHE A 355 -1.38 20.41 8.04
CA PHE A 355 -1.52 21.66 7.30
C PHE A 355 -2.87 22.35 7.48
N THR A 356 -2.88 23.63 7.12
CA THR A 356 -4.08 24.47 7.01
C THR A 356 -4.18 25.04 5.60
N VAL A 357 -5.42 25.24 5.12
CA VAL A 357 -5.72 25.79 3.79
C VAL A 357 -6.41 27.14 3.95
N ARG A 358 -6.09 28.10 3.07
CA ARG A 358 -6.76 29.40 2.97
C ARG A 358 -7.11 29.70 1.51
N ALA A 359 -8.34 30.16 1.29
CA ALA A 359 -8.78 30.61 -0.03
C ALA A 359 -8.10 31.94 -0.41
N GLY A 360 -7.56 31.98 -1.63
CA GLY A 360 -7.09 33.20 -2.28
C GLY A 360 -8.09 33.72 -3.31
N GLY A 361 -7.61 34.50 -4.27
CA GLY A 361 -8.45 35.04 -5.35
C GLY A 361 -8.80 33.99 -6.41
N GLY A 362 -10.10 33.79 -6.66
CA GLY A 362 -10.61 32.98 -7.78
C GLY A 362 -10.32 31.47 -7.63
N LEU A 363 -9.31 30.99 -8.35
CA LEU A 363 -8.87 29.58 -8.32
C LEU A 363 -7.55 29.38 -7.53
N GLY A 364 -7.04 30.43 -6.88
CA GLY A 364 -5.84 30.38 -6.04
C GLY A 364 -6.12 29.95 -4.60
N MET A 365 -5.27 29.08 -4.05
CA MET A 365 -5.27 28.66 -2.65
C MET A 365 -3.86 28.79 -2.06
N SER A 366 -3.79 29.05 -0.75
CA SER A 366 -2.55 29.04 0.03
C SER A 366 -2.60 27.95 1.08
N PHE A 367 -1.48 27.25 1.26
CA PHE A 367 -1.33 26.11 2.16
C PHE A 367 -0.21 26.40 3.14
N ASN A 368 -0.40 26.03 4.40
CA ASN A 368 0.57 26.26 5.46
C ASN A 368 0.72 25.02 6.37
N ALA A 369 1.91 24.46 6.37
CA ALA A 369 2.33 23.29 7.13
C ALA A 369 3.23 23.61 8.34
N THR A 370 3.31 24.86 8.81
CA THR A 370 4.11 25.24 10.01
C THR A 370 3.71 24.54 11.32
N GLY A 371 2.62 23.76 11.33
CA GLY A 371 2.24 22.89 12.45
C GLY A 371 2.88 21.49 12.39
N SER A 372 3.68 21.19 11.36
CA SER A 372 4.38 19.91 11.21
C SER A 372 5.67 19.88 12.03
N THR A 373 6.09 18.70 12.46
CA THR A 373 7.29 18.49 13.30
C THR A 373 8.09 17.30 12.82
N ALA A 374 9.41 17.30 13.04
CA ALA A 374 10.25 16.11 12.91
C ALA A 374 11.44 16.18 13.90
N PRO A 375 12.08 15.05 14.25
CA PRO A 375 13.31 15.05 15.05
C PRO A 375 14.39 15.89 14.35
N GLY A 376 14.99 16.85 15.07
CA GLY A 376 15.94 17.80 14.48
C GLY A 376 15.30 18.95 13.67
N GLY A 377 13.96 19.05 13.64
CA GLY A 377 13.22 19.99 12.79
C GLY A 377 12.73 19.34 11.50
N VAL A 378 11.89 20.03 10.71
CA VAL A 378 11.49 19.56 9.36
C VAL A 378 12.46 20.11 8.33
N ALA A 379 13.05 19.23 7.52
CA ALA A 379 14.00 19.59 6.46
C ALA A 379 13.31 19.92 5.13
N ALA A 380 12.29 19.15 4.76
CA ALA A 380 11.55 19.32 3.50
C ALA A 380 10.05 19.02 3.64
N TYR A 381 9.28 19.59 2.71
CA TYR A 381 7.84 19.38 2.54
C TYR A 381 7.59 19.02 1.07
N SER A 382 6.85 17.95 0.79
CA SER A 382 6.48 17.54 -0.56
C SER A 382 4.96 17.59 -0.71
N TRP A 383 4.48 18.34 -1.71
CA TRP A 383 3.05 18.63 -1.90
C TRP A 383 2.53 18.03 -3.20
N GLN A 384 1.51 17.20 -3.11
CA GLN A 384 0.87 16.56 -4.28
C GLN A 384 -0.51 17.16 -4.56
N TRP A 385 -0.86 17.26 -5.84
CA TRP A 385 -2.15 17.78 -6.31
C TRP A 385 -2.83 16.73 -7.18
N ASN A 386 -4.01 16.24 -6.79
CA ASN A 386 -4.71 15.10 -7.39
C ASN A 386 -3.98 13.76 -7.24
N ALA A 387 -3.52 13.43 -6.02
CA ALA A 387 -2.82 12.19 -5.67
C ALA A 387 -3.72 10.94 -5.80
N VAL A 388 -3.88 10.44 -7.04
CA VAL A 388 -4.61 9.22 -7.41
C VAL A 388 -4.01 8.62 -8.71
N THR A 389 -2.68 8.48 -8.78
CA THR A 389 -1.76 8.29 -9.94
C THR A 389 -1.22 9.57 -10.57
N ASN A 390 0.10 9.59 -10.84
CA ASN A 390 0.81 10.60 -11.64
C ASN A 390 0.55 12.07 -11.28
N ALA A 391 0.36 12.34 -9.98
CA ALA A 391 0.13 13.68 -9.48
C ALA A 391 1.38 14.56 -9.63
N PRO A 392 1.25 15.85 -10.05
CA PRO A 392 2.37 16.78 -10.00
C PRO A 392 2.77 17.04 -8.54
N THR A 393 3.84 16.38 -8.10
CA THR A 393 4.52 16.63 -6.82
C THR A 393 5.29 17.96 -6.88
N VAL A 394 5.29 18.71 -5.79
CA VAL A 394 5.99 20.00 -5.66
C VAL A 394 6.73 20.06 -4.32
N GLU A 395 8.04 19.96 -4.41
CA GLU A 395 8.95 19.89 -3.27
C GLU A 395 9.42 21.28 -2.82
N THR A 396 9.60 21.47 -1.51
CA THR A 396 9.99 22.77 -0.95
C THR A 396 10.52 22.65 0.48
N ALA A 397 11.61 23.34 0.80
CA ALA A 397 12.07 23.55 2.18
C ALA A 397 11.22 24.57 2.96
N LYS A 398 10.30 25.28 2.28
CA LYS A 398 9.40 26.28 2.89
C LYS A 398 8.09 25.62 3.33
N PRO A 399 7.62 25.84 4.58
CA PRO A 399 6.36 25.28 5.09
C PRO A 399 5.09 25.85 4.45
N THR A 400 5.21 26.88 3.61
CA THR A 400 4.07 27.54 2.95
C THR A 400 4.23 27.49 1.44
N ILE A 401 3.16 27.06 0.77
CA ILE A 401 3.05 27.04 -0.70
C ILE A 401 1.73 27.70 -1.12
N SER A 402 1.60 28.08 -2.39
CA SER A 402 0.34 28.52 -2.97
C SER A 402 0.21 27.97 -4.38
N ASN A 403 -0.98 27.49 -4.72
CA ASN A 403 -1.27 26.87 -6.01
C ASN A 403 -2.51 27.53 -6.63
N LYS A 404 -2.58 27.57 -7.96
CA LYS A 404 -3.73 28.06 -8.73
C LYS A 404 -4.22 26.95 -9.65
N PHE A 405 -5.38 26.41 -9.33
CA PHE A 405 -5.95 25.27 -10.05
C PHE A 405 -6.51 25.70 -11.41
N PRO A 406 -6.56 24.79 -12.40
CA PRO A 406 -6.98 25.11 -13.76
C PRO A 406 -8.49 25.39 -13.89
N ALA A 407 -9.31 24.86 -12.99
CA ALA A 407 -10.76 25.01 -13.00
C ALA A 407 -11.35 25.09 -11.58
N ALA A 408 -12.66 25.37 -11.50
CA ALA A 408 -13.45 25.09 -10.29
C ALA A 408 -13.75 23.59 -10.24
N GLY A 409 -13.72 22.99 -9.05
CA GLY A 409 -13.86 21.54 -8.89
C GLY A 409 -13.47 21.02 -7.52
N LEU A 410 -13.37 19.70 -7.39
CA LEU A 410 -12.77 19.01 -6.25
C LEU A 410 -11.36 18.54 -6.63
N TYR A 411 -10.42 18.66 -5.69
CA TYR A 411 -9.01 18.32 -5.87
C TYR A 411 -8.52 17.61 -4.60
N SER A 412 -7.85 16.45 -4.71
CA SER A 412 -7.15 15.84 -3.58
C SER A 412 -5.79 16.50 -3.37
N ILE A 413 -5.35 16.58 -2.13
CA ILE A 413 -4.11 17.24 -1.71
C ILE A 413 -3.35 16.28 -0.82
N GLY A 414 -2.07 16.07 -1.13
CA GLY A 414 -1.12 15.36 -0.28
C GLY A 414 -0.07 16.31 0.28
N LEU A 415 0.38 16.04 1.51
CA LEU A 415 1.57 16.59 2.11
C LEU A 415 2.38 15.44 2.72
N ALA A 416 3.65 15.31 2.35
CA ALA A 416 4.66 14.63 3.18
C ALA A 416 5.63 15.65 3.80
N VAL A 417 6.13 15.35 4.99
CA VAL A 417 7.20 16.11 5.65
C VAL A 417 8.35 15.18 6.03
N PHE A 418 9.58 15.66 5.84
CA PHE A 418 10.80 14.87 5.99
C PHE A 418 11.69 15.48 7.08
N GLY A 419 12.24 14.63 7.95
CA GLY A 419 13.32 15.00 8.87
C GLY A 419 14.68 15.13 8.17
N PRO A 420 15.69 15.79 8.79
CA PRO A 420 17.07 15.78 8.32
C PRO A 420 17.68 14.38 8.19
N ASN A 421 17.09 13.41 8.89
CA ASN A 421 17.40 11.98 8.84
C ASN A 421 16.38 11.21 7.99
N GLY A 422 15.86 11.78 6.90
CA GLY A 422 15.06 11.10 5.87
C GLY A 422 13.69 10.52 6.26
N GLN A 423 13.39 10.35 7.55
CA GLN A 423 12.09 9.89 8.04
C GLN A 423 10.97 10.78 7.52
N SER A 424 9.99 10.16 6.87
CA SER A 424 8.78 10.79 6.34
C SER A 424 7.57 10.59 7.27
N ILE A 425 6.58 11.47 7.11
CA ILE A 425 5.17 11.15 7.37
C ILE A 425 4.28 11.95 6.41
N GLY A 426 3.21 11.31 5.94
CA GLY A 426 2.20 11.87 5.05
C GLY A 426 0.89 12.25 5.76
N THR A 427 0.14 13.16 5.13
CA THR A 427 -1.27 13.45 5.44
C THR A 427 -1.97 14.02 4.20
N GLY A 428 -3.23 13.67 4.00
CA GLY A 428 -4.01 14.11 2.84
C GLY A 428 -5.39 14.71 3.16
N GLY A 429 -6.07 15.18 2.11
CA GLY A 429 -7.44 15.68 2.17
C GLY A 429 -8.03 16.03 0.80
N ILE A 430 -9.31 16.40 0.76
CA ILE A 430 -9.98 16.88 -0.46
C ILE A 430 -10.39 18.34 -0.24
N ILE A 431 -10.08 19.21 -1.20
CA ILE A 431 -10.50 20.63 -1.19
C ILE A 431 -11.43 20.93 -2.37
N ARG A 432 -12.19 22.04 -2.24
CA ARG A 432 -13.09 22.55 -3.28
C ARG A 432 -12.66 23.94 -3.75
N ILE A 433 -12.49 24.10 -5.06
CA ILE A 433 -11.97 25.32 -5.69
C ILE A 433 -13.07 26.07 -6.46
N GLY A 434 -12.98 27.40 -6.50
CA GLY A 434 -13.80 28.27 -7.36
C GLY A 434 -15.24 28.50 -6.92
N HIS A 435 -15.70 27.90 -5.83
CA HIS A 435 -17.06 28.06 -5.31
C HIS A 435 -17.15 29.13 -4.22
N ASN A 436 -17.36 30.37 -4.63
CA ASN A 436 -17.67 31.48 -3.72
C ASN A 436 -19.02 31.25 -3.01
N GLY A 437 -19.04 31.31 -1.68
CA GLY A 437 -20.27 31.36 -0.88
C GLY A 437 -20.91 30.01 -0.55
N PHE A 438 -20.11 28.95 -0.35
CA PHE A 438 -20.55 27.75 0.37
C PHE A 438 -20.13 27.86 1.84
N ALA A 439 -21.10 28.01 2.74
CA ALA A 439 -20.87 28.04 4.19
C ALA A 439 -21.59 26.84 4.84
N PRO A 440 -20.85 25.81 5.30
CA PRO A 440 -21.44 24.64 5.95
C PRO A 440 -21.95 25.01 7.35
N GLY A 441 -23.09 24.45 7.74
CA GLY A 441 -23.74 24.78 9.00
C GLY A 441 -24.86 23.82 9.34
N PHE A 442 -25.02 23.52 10.63
CA PHE A 442 -26.15 22.75 11.14
C PHE A 442 -26.80 23.44 12.34
N ARG A 443 -27.94 22.91 12.79
CA ARG A 443 -28.52 23.14 14.11
C ARG A 443 -28.83 21.80 14.76
N PHE A 444 -29.02 21.81 16.08
CA PHE A 444 -29.49 20.65 16.83
C PHE A 444 -30.60 21.02 17.81
N SER A 445 -31.41 20.02 18.17
CA SER A 445 -32.56 20.18 19.06
C SER A 445 -32.75 18.93 19.94
N PRO A 446 -33.07 19.07 21.24
CA PRO A 446 -33.12 20.31 22.01
C PRO A 446 -31.73 20.96 22.18
N SER A 447 -31.69 22.25 22.49
CA SER A 447 -30.44 23.01 22.71
C SER A 447 -29.72 22.68 24.03
N ARG A 448 -30.36 21.91 24.90
CA ARG A 448 -29.83 21.36 26.17
C ARG A 448 -30.30 19.91 26.32
N PRO A 449 -29.72 18.96 25.57
CA PRO A 449 -30.11 17.55 25.66
C PRO A 449 -29.65 16.92 26.97
N THR A 450 -30.39 15.93 27.46
CA THR A 450 -29.96 15.05 28.56
C THR A 450 -29.51 13.69 28.05
N ALA A 451 -28.73 12.96 28.85
CA ALA A 451 -28.30 11.60 28.52
C ALA A 451 -29.51 10.69 28.19
N GLY A 452 -29.38 9.89 27.13
CA GLY A 452 -30.44 9.03 26.58
C GLY A 452 -31.52 9.77 25.75
N GLN A 453 -31.58 11.10 25.78
CA GLN A 453 -32.54 11.87 24.97
C GLN A 453 -32.19 11.80 23.48
N LEU A 454 -33.22 11.81 22.63
CA LEU A 454 -33.05 11.90 21.18
C LEU A 454 -32.73 13.35 20.79
N VAL A 455 -31.54 13.56 20.22
CA VAL A 455 -31.11 14.84 19.65
C VAL A 455 -31.35 14.78 18.14
N LYS A 456 -32.17 15.68 17.60
CA LYS A 456 -32.35 15.84 16.16
C LYS A 456 -31.42 16.94 15.65
N PHE A 457 -30.65 16.61 14.62
CA PHE A 457 -29.80 17.54 13.88
C PHE A 457 -30.51 17.98 12.59
N ASP A 458 -30.14 19.15 12.08
CA ASP A 458 -30.61 19.66 10.79
C ASP A 458 -29.46 20.37 10.06
N GLY A 459 -29.03 19.80 8.94
CA GLY A 459 -27.98 20.33 8.07
C GLY A 459 -28.49 21.37 7.07
N ARG A 460 -29.80 21.68 7.00
CA ARG A 460 -30.38 22.64 6.03
C ARG A 460 -29.89 24.08 6.16
N THR A 461 -29.18 24.40 7.23
CA THR A 461 -28.61 25.73 7.46
C THR A 461 -27.34 26.02 6.65
N THR A 462 -26.89 25.09 5.78
CA THR A 462 -25.88 25.38 4.76
C THR A 462 -26.31 26.56 3.90
N VAL A 463 -25.53 27.63 3.86
CA VAL A 463 -25.69 28.65 2.81
C VAL A 463 -24.94 28.16 1.57
N SER A 464 -25.68 27.84 0.51
CA SER A 464 -25.13 27.34 -0.76
C SER A 464 -25.93 27.89 -1.94
N ARG A 465 -25.25 28.15 -3.06
CA ARG A 465 -25.88 28.53 -4.35
C ARG A 465 -26.27 27.31 -5.21
N HIS A 466 -26.03 26.10 -4.73
CA HIS A 466 -26.35 24.84 -5.38
C HIS A 466 -26.93 23.83 -4.36
N PRO A 467 -27.76 22.86 -4.78
CA PRO A 467 -28.27 21.83 -3.87
C PRO A 467 -27.16 21.08 -3.14
N VAL A 468 -27.33 20.86 -1.83
CA VAL A 468 -26.55 19.85 -1.09
C VAL A 468 -27.25 18.52 -1.31
N THR A 469 -26.51 17.50 -1.74
CA THR A 469 -27.04 16.17 -2.07
C THR A 469 -26.59 15.09 -1.09
N ASN A 470 -25.51 15.33 -0.35
CA ASN A 470 -24.92 14.37 0.59
C ASN A 470 -24.48 15.04 1.88
N TYR A 471 -24.67 14.32 2.99
CA TYR A 471 -24.40 14.74 4.36
C TYR A 471 -23.81 13.57 5.14
N LEU A 472 -22.65 13.77 5.77
CA LEU A 472 -21.99 12.81 6.67
C LEU A 472 -21.76 13.49 8.03
N TRP A 473 -22.01 12.77 9.11
CA TRP A 473 -21.96 13.30 10.47
C TRP A 473 -21.05 12.46 11.36
N GLU A 474 -20.28 13.13 12.22
CA GLU A 474 -19.61 12.52 13.38
C GLU A 474 -20.22 13.14 14.64
N PHE A 475 -20.77 12.32 15.54
CA PHE A 475 -21.42 12.84 16.75
C PHE A 475 -20.46 13.14 17.91
N GLY A 476 -19.17 12.86 17.74
CA GLY A 476 -18.12 13.16 18.72
C GLY A 476 -17.97 12.15 19.85
N ASP A 477 -18.73 11.05 19.83
CA ASP A 477 -18.70 9.95 20.80
C ASP A 477 -18.22 8.61 20.21
N GLY A 478 -17.68 8.65 18.98
CA GLY A 478 -17.30 7.48 18.19
C GLY A 478 -18.37 7.00 17.21
N THR A 479 -19.59 7.54 17.27
CA THR A 479 -20.68 7.20 16.32
C THR A 479 -20.81 8.21 15.17
N THR A 480 -21.38 7.74 14.06
CA THR A 480 -21.58 8.52 12.83
C THR A 480 -23.04 8.47 12.37
N GLY A 481 -23.41 9.36 11.45
CA GLY A 481 -24.73 9.42 10.83
C GLY A 481 -24.69 9.96 9.41
N SER A 482 -25.80 9.82 8.68
CA SER A 482 -25.91 10.27 7.28
C SER A 482 -27.26 10.92 7.01
N GLY A 483 -27.35 11.63 5.88
CA GLY A 483 -28.55 12.33 5.47
C GLY A 483 -28.72 13.71 6.11
N GLU A 484 -29.71 14.45 5.62
CA GLU A 484 -29.87 15.90 5.85
C GLU A 484 -30.24 16.29 7.30
N SER A 485 -31.00 15.44 8.00
CA SER A 485 -31.49 15.73 9.35
C SER A 485 -31.52 14.47 10.24
N PRO A 486 -30.36 13.90 10.61
CA PRO A 486 -30.30 12.66 11.39
C PRO A 486 -30.69 12.88 12.86
N THR A 487 -30.84 11.78 13.59
CA THR A 487 -31.09 11.80 15.03
C THR A 487 -30.13 10.89 15.78
N HIS A 488 -29.61 11.34 16.93
CA HIS A 488 -28.67 10.57 17.76
C HIS A 488 -29.12 10.52 19.24
N ARG A 489 -28.58 9.57 20.02
CA ARG A 489 -28.75 9.48 21.47
C ARG A 489 -27.41 9.31 22.17
N TYR A 490 -26.97 10.35 22.86
CA TYR A 490 -25.77 10.29 23.70
C TYR A 490 -26.04 9.45 24.95
N ALA A 491 -25.29 8.36 25.13
CA ALA A 491 -25.49 7.42 26.24
C ALA A 491 -25.02 7.94 27.61
N ARG A 492 -24.29 9.06 27.66
CA ARG A 492 -23.72 9.66 28.88
C ARG A 492 -23.80 11.20 28.81
N PRO A 493 -23.78 11.91 29.95
CA PRO A 493 -23.49 13.34 29.99
C PRO A 493 -22.06 13.61 29.49
N GLY A 494 -21.85 14.74 28.83
CA GLY A 494 -20.55 15.07 28.23
C GLY A 494 -20.59 16.25 27.26
N THR A 495 -19.41 16.67 26.82
CA THR A 495 -19.23 17.74 25.83
C THR A 495 -18.69 17.14 24.54
N TYR A 496 -19.53 17.07 23.52
CA TYR A 496 -19.26 16.37 22.27
C TYR A 496 -19.01 17.36 21.13
N LYS A 497 -17.91 17.16 20.38
CA LYS A 497 -17.61 17.92 19.16
C LYS A 497 -18.31 17.25 17.98
N VAL A 498 -19.46 17.78 17.58
CA VAL A 498 -20.23 17.26 16.43
C VAL A 498 -19.69 17.89 15.16
N LYS A 499 -19.37 17.07 14.16
CA LYS A 499 -18.99 17.52 12.82
C LYS A 499 -20.09 17.15 11.82
N VAL A 500 -20.31 18.01 10.83
CA VAL A 500 -21.01 17.63 9.59
C VAL A 500 -20.17 18.00 8.37
N VAL A 501 -20.17 17.10 7.39
CA VAL A 501 -19.53 17.27 6.08
C VAL A 501 -20.63 17.28 5.01
N GLN A 502 -20.64 18.29 4.15
CA GLN A 502 -21.77 18.61 3.28
C GLN A 502 -21.32 18.78 1.81
N PHE A 503 -21.92 18.04 0.88
CA PHE A 503 -21.49 17.97 -0.52
C PHE A 503 -22.65 18.15 -1.50
N SER A 504 -22.40 18.77 -2.65
CA SER A 504 -23.37 18.96 -3.75
C SER A 504 -23.33 17.86 -4.82
N GLY A 505 -22.70 16.72 -4.52
CA GLY A 505 -22.22 15.74 -5.51
C GLY A 505 -20.92 16.22 -6.17
N VAL A 506 -19.95 15.35 -6.48
CA VAL A 506 -19.85 13.89 -6.26
C VAL A 506 -18.66 13.62 -5.33
N GLY A 507 -18.66 12.55 -4.53
CA GLY A 507 -17.50 12.16 -3.73
C GLY A 507 -17.75 11.00 -2.76
N SER A 508 -16.81 10.07 -2.68
CA SER A 508 -16.71 9.04 -1.64
C SER A 508 -16.02 9.60 -0.38
N ALA A 509 -16.22 8.94 0.76
CA ALA A 509 -15.71 9.40 2.05
C ALA A 509 -14.40 8.73 2.45
N PHE A 510 -13.42 9.53 2.86
CA PHE A 510 -12.31 9.11 3.72
C PHE A 510 -12.40 9.88 5.05
N PRO A 511 -12.36 9.21 6.22
CA PRO A 511 -12.39 9.87 7.53
C PRO A 511 -11.00 10.41 7.94
N GLY A 512 -10.31 11.09 7.02
CA GLY A 512 -9.12 11.87 7.30
C GLY A 512 -9.47 13.31 7.72
N SER A 513 -8.58 13.99 8.45
CA SER A 513 -8.77 15.39 8.90
C SER A 513 -8.59 16.44 7.79
N GLY A 514 -9.18 16.19 6.61
CA GLY A 514 -8.80 16.79 5.34
C GLY A 514 -9.88 17.61 4.62
N ALA A 515 -10.09 18.84 5.08
CA ALA A 515 -10.43 20.03 4.29
C ALA A 515 -11.67 20.07 3.34
N ALA A 516 -12.57 19.09 3.41
CA ALA A 516 -13.95 19.34 2.97
C ALA A 516 -14.57 20.51 3.78
N PRO A 517 -15.63 21.19 3.29
CA PRO A 517 -16.30 22.22 4.08
C PRO A 517 -17.05 21.60 5.27
N ILE A 518 -16.35 21.50 6.40
CA ILE A 518 -16.85 20.93 7.65
C ILE A 518 -17.42 22.05 8.51
N SER A 519 -18.61 21.84 9.06
CA SER A 519 -19.11 22.63 10.19
C SER A 519 -18.91 21.84 11.48
N VAL A 520 -18.46 22.50 12.54
CA VAL A 520 -18.23 21.90 13.85
C VAL A 520 -18.92 22.73 14.92
N GLU A 521 -19.88 22.15 15.63
CA GLU A 521 -20.47 22.74 16.84
C GLU A 521 -20.24 21.83 18.05
N THR A 522 -20.39 22.40 19.25
CA THR A 522 -20.22 21.67 20.51
C THR A 522 -21.57 21.42 21.17
N VAL A 523 -21.94 20.15 21.31
CA VAL A 523 -23.17 19.73 21.99
C VAL A 523 -22.83 19.35 23.43
N THR A 524 -23.40 20.05 24.41
CA THR A 524 -23.27 19.71 25.83
C THR A 524 -24.50 18.94 26.30
N VAL A 525 -24.29 17.67 26.63
CA VAL A 525 -25.30 16.74 27.17
C VAL A 525 -25.22 16.74 28.68
N LYS A 526 -26.38 16.82 29.35
CA LYS A 526 -26.50 16.82 30.81
C LYS A 526 -26.97 15.50 31.41
#